data_AF-X1QB42-F1
#
_entry.id   AF-X1QB42-F1
#
_cell.length_a   1.000
_cell.length_b   1.000
_cell.length_c   1.000
_cell.angle_alpha   90.00
_cell.angle_beta   90.00
_cell.angle_gamma   90.00
#
_symmetry.space_group_name_H-M   'P 1'
#
loop_
_entity.id
_entity.type
_entity.pdbx_description
1 polymer ?
#
loop_
_entity_poly.entity_id
_entity_poly.type
_entity_poly.pdbx_seq_one_letter_code
_entity_poly.pdbx_strand_id
1 'polypeptide(L)'
;MNSDKNVVAYFERVPVPVEGTITRKELDYQDIWQALPLYNIPAGTRTRVRITGRNDTSETQRMGIYWFVADPDGEIAQEYSTWEAWPYTGPGAEIPFTGSGFDLDKPGKYTIWVELIMNPGDPEIVDRYIGDLCTVEAVVEEYAGTLTRKELDYDAVRVPFPVQ
;
A
#
# COMPACT_ATOMS: atom_id res chain seq x y z
N MET A 1 12.47 10.28 67.13
CA MET A 1 12.18 10.89 65.81
C MET A 1 12.37 9.81 64.78
N ASN A 2 11.31 9.39 64.09
CA ASN A 2 11.40 8.41 63.00
C ASN A 2 11.04 9.17 61.72
N SER A 3 12.04 9.55 60.94
CA SER A 3 11.95 10.52 59.82
C SER A 3 11.81 9.88 58.43
N ASP A 4 11.63 8.57 58.35
CA ASP A 4 11.55 7.90 57.05
C ASP A 4 10.10 7.76 56.59
N LYS A 5 9.55 8.87 56.08
CA LYS A 5 8.30 8.87 55.30
C LYS A 5 8.61 9.36 53.90
N ASN A 6 9.03 8.45 53.02
CA ASN A 6 9.01 8.70 51.59
C ASN A 6 7.60 8.40 51.06
N VAL A 7 6.97 9.40 50.46
CA VAL A 7 5.72 9.25 49.72
C VAL A 7 6.09 8.94 48.28
N VAL A 8 5.89 7.69 47.85
CA VAL A 8 5.95 7.32 46.43
C VAL A 8 4.62 7.73 45.82
N ALA A 9 4.59 8.82 45.06
CA ALA A 9 3.42 9.21 44.31
C ALA A 9 3.31 8.33 43.05
N TYR A 10 2.31 7.46 43.02
CA TYR A 10 1.90 6.77 41.81
C TYR A 10 1.00 7.73 41.04
N PHE A 11 1.54 8.40 40.03
CA PHE A 11 0.72 9.08 39.04
C PHE A 11 0.20 8.00 38.09
N GLU A 12 -1.06 7.57 38.27
CA GLU A 12 -1.75 6.83 37.22
C GLU A 12 -1.77 7.73 35.97
N ARG A 13 -1.18 7.24 34.88
CA ARG A 13 -1.23 7.94 33.60
C ARG A 13 -2.69 7.96 33.16
N VAL A 14 -3.29 9.14 33.10
CA VAL A 14 -4.65 9.27 32.55
C VAL A 14 -4.58 8.79 31.10
N PRO A 15 -5.36 7.76 30.71
CA PRO A 15 -5.37 7.29 29.33
C PRO A 15 -5.83 8.45 28.43
N VAL A 16 -5.05 8.75 27.41
CA VAL A 16 -5.44 9.72 26.38
C VAL A 16 -6.54 9.06 25.56
N PRO A 17 -7.74 9.66 25.44
CA PRO A 17 -8.79 9.09 24.61
C PRO A 17 -8.30 9.02 23.16
N VAL A 18 -8.43 7.86 22.54
CA VAL A 18 -8.07 7.62 21.14
C VAL A 18 -9.28 7.11 20.38
N GLU A 19 -9.57 7.72 19.24
CA GLU A 19 -10.66 7.34 18.35
C GLU A 19 -10.38 7.96 16.97
N GLY A 20 -10.50 7.18 15.91
CA GLY A 20 -10.24 7.68 14.57
C GLY A 20 -10.82 6.77 13.50
N THR A 21 -10.88 7.28 12.28
CA THR A 21 -11.47 6.59 11.13
C THR A 21 -10.59 6.79 9.90
N ILE A 22 -10.34 5.73 9.14
CA ILE A 22 -9.81 5.78 7.78
C ILE A 22 -10.93 6.18 6.84
N THR A 23 -10.90 7.42 6.35
CA THR A 23 -11.97 7.98 5.52
C THR A 23 -11.73 7.79 4.03
N ARG A 24 -10.47 7.70 3.58
CA ARG A 24 -10.12 7.47 2.17
C ARG A 24 -8.94 6.52 2.02
N LYS A 25 -9.01 5.68 0.98
CA LYS A 25 -7.94 4.78 0.54
C LYS A 25 -7.78 4.97 -0.97
N GLU A 26 -6.61 5.41 -1.38
CA GLU A 26 -6.36 5.84 -2.75
C GLU A 26 -5.04 5.28 -3.29
N LEU A 27 -5.01 5.00 -4.60
CA LEU A 27 -3.83 4.63 -5.37
C LEU A 27 -3.56 5.70 -6.42
N ASP A 28 -2.31 6.10 -6.56
CA ASP A 28 -1.83 6.98 -7.62
C ASP A 28 -1.62 6.17 -8.90
N TYR A 29 -2.50 6.32 -9.86
CA TYR A 29 -2.38 5.69 -11.17
C TYR A 29 -2.57 6.74 -12.25
N GLN A 30 -1.57 6.87 -13.12
CA GLN A 30 -1.52 7.89 -14.19
C GLN A 30 -1.61 9.33 -13.63
N ASP A 31 -0.88 9.60 -12.54
CA ASP A 31 -0.86 10.89 -11.84
C ASP A 31 -2.23 11.34 -11.29
N ILE A 32 -3.15 10.40 -11.13
CA ILE A 32 -4.50 10.63 -10.59
C ILE A 32 -4.70 9.72 -9.37
N TRP A 33 -5.15 10.32 -8.27
CA TRP A 33 -5.56 9.61 -7.07
C TRP A 33 -6.96 9.02 -7.25
N GLN A 34 -7.05 7.70 -7.15
CA GLN A 34 -8.30 6.97 -7.37
C GLN A 34 -8.58 6.04 -6.20
N ALA A 35 -9.86 5.86 -5.86
CA ALA A 35 -10.27 5.02 -4.75
C ALA A 35 -9.97 3.53 -5.03
N LEU A 36 -9.57 2.80 -3.99
CA LEU A 36 -9.36 1.35 -4.06
C LEU A 36 -10.69 0.58 -4.17
N PRO A 37 -10.70 -0.61 -4.80
CA PRO A 37 -9.61 -1.20 -5.58
C PRO A 37 -9.57 -0.70 -7.03
N LEU A 38 -8.37 -0.71 -7.63
CA LEU A 38 -8.18 -0.51 -9.07
C LEU A 38 -8.01 -1.84 -9.83
N TYR A 39 -8.28 -1.83 -11.12
CA TYR A 39 -8.24 -3.05 -11.95
C TYR A 39 -7.48 -2.80 -13.25
N ASN A 40 -6.98 -3.89 -13.81
CA ASN A 40 -6.33 -3.95 -15.13
C ASN A 40 -5.16 -2.97 -15.24
N ILE A 41 -4.35 -2.88 -14.17
CA ILE A 41 -3.14 -2.07 -14.18
C ILE A 41 -2.04 -2.85 -14.93
N PRO A 42 -1.36 -2.28 -15.93
CA PRO A 42 -0.27 -2.97 -16.60
C PRO A 42 0.89 -3.30 -15.64
N ALA A 43 1.46 -4.51 -15.75
CA ALA A 43 2.66 -4.87 -15.00
C ALA A 43 3.83 -3.90 -15.28
N GLY A 44 4.65 -3.65 -14.26
CA GLY A 44 5.72 -2.65 -14.30
C GLY A 44 5.25 -1.20 -14.07
N THR A 45 3.95 -1.00 -13.75
CA THR A 45 3.44 0.33 -13.38
C THR A 45 3.97 0.75 -12.02
N ARG A 46 4.57 1.94 -11.96
CA ARG A 46 4.94 2.60 -10.70
C ARG A 46 3.73 3.31 -10.09
N THR A 47 3.51 3.12 -8.79
CA THR A 47 2.37 3.70 -8.07
C THR A 47 2.72 4.15 -6.66
N ARG A 48 1.80 4.85 -5.99
CA ARG A 48 1.87 5.29 -4.58
C ARG A 48 0.53 5.11 -3.90
N VAL A 49 0.56 4.71 -2.63
CA VAL A 49 -0.64 4.66 -1.78
C VAL A 49 -0.80 5.97 -1.02
N ARG A 50 -2.06 6.43 -0.92
CA ARG A 50 -2.46 7.47 0.03
C ARG A 50 -3.64 7.00 0.86
N ILE A 51 -3.50 7.12 2.17
CA ILE A 51 -4.55 6.85 3.15
C ILE A 51 -4.88 8.15 3.86
N THR A 52 -6.17 8.47 4.03
CA THR A 52 -6.60 9.61 4.84
C THR A 52 -7.24 9.10 6.12
N GLY A 53 -6.71 9.54 7.26
CA GLY A 53 -7.27 9.29 8.58
C GLY A 53 -7.95 10.53 9.13
N ARG A 54 -8.97 10.35 9.97
CA ARG A 54 -9.66 11.41 10.72
C ARG A 54 -9.49 11.19 12.21
N ASN A 55 -9.29 12.27 12.96
CA ASN A 55 -9.33 12.26 14.42
C ASN A 55 -10.77 12.41 14.88
N ASP A 56 -11.34 11.38 15.50
CA ASP A 56 -12.73 11.38 15.97
C ASP A 56 -12.87 11.80 17.44
N THR A 57 -11.76 12.14 18.10
CA THR A 57 -11.75 12.63 19.48
C THR A 57 -12.11 14.13 19.56
N SER A 58 -12.37 14.61 20.77
CA SER A 58 -12.58 16.04 21.06
C SER A 58 -11.29 16.83 21.28
N GLU A 59 -10.12 16.19 21.22
CA GLU A 59 -8.82 16.82 21.46
C GLU A 59 -7.93 16.72 20.22
N THR A 60 -6.89 17.56 20.16
CA THR A 60 -5.85 17.42 19.13
C THR A 60 -5.02 16.17 19.42
N GLN A 61 -4.93 15.26 18.45
CA GLN A 61 -4.19 14.00 18.56
C GLN A 61 -3.06 13.93 17.55
N ARG A 62 -1.92 13.36 17.96
CA ARG A 62 -0.86 13.00 17.02
C ARG A 62 -1.20 11.69 16.33
N MET A 63 -1.61 11.75 15.07
CA MET A 63 -1.94 10.56 14.28
C MET A 63 -0.71 9.93 13.64
N GLY A 64 -0.75 8.61 13.49
CA GLY A 64 0.23 7.83 12.75
C GLY A 64 -0.44 6.80 11.86
N ILE A 65 0.36 6.18 11.01
CA ILE A 65 -0.10 5.15 10.09
C ILE A 65 0.95 4.05 9.98
N TYR A 66 0.48 2.83 9.76
CA TYR A 66 1.25 1.71 9.26
C TYR A 66 0.48 1.08 8.10
N TRP A 67 1.18 0.69 7.03
CA TRP A 67 0.62 -0.25 6.06
C TRP A 67 1.69 -1.09 5.39
N PHE A 68 1.27 -2.23 4.87
CA PHE A 68 2.03 -2.96 3.87
C PHE A 68 1.13 -3.41 2.71
N VAL A 69 1.75 -3.57 1.55
CA VAL A 69 1.14 -4.12 0.34
C VAL A 69 1.75 -5.50 0.10
N ALA A 70 0.92 -6.52 0.03
CA ALA A 70 1.34 -7.86 -0.37
C ALA A 70 1.08 -8.06 -1.86
N ASP A 71 2.07 -8.63 -2.55
CA ASP A 71 1.99 -9.01 -3.96
C ASP A 71 1.19 -10.31 -4.16
N PRO A 72 0.97 -10.75 -5.41
CA PRO A 72 0.20 -11.96 -5.71
C PRO A 72 0.78 -13.25 -5.12
N ASP A 73 2.08 -13.29 -4.81
CA ASP A 73 2.74 -14.43 -4.18
C ASP A 73 2.71 -14.35 -2.64
N GLY A 74 2.24 -13.22 -2.09
CA GLY A 74 2.19 -12.94 -0.66
C GLY A 74 3.44 -12.25 -0.11
N GLU A 75 4.37 -11.82 -0.96
CA GLU A 75 5.57 -11.09 -0.54
C GLU A 75 5.28 -9.59 -0.38
N ILE A 76 6.05 -8.90 0.47
CA ILE A 76 5.85 -7.47 0.72
C ILE A 76 6.39 -6.65 -0.46
N ALA A 77 5.49 -6.06 -1.24
CA ALA A 77 5.83 -5.11 -2.32
C ALA A 77 6.12 -3.69 -1.78
N GLN A 78 5.45 -3.31 -0.68
CA GLN A 78 5.70 -2.05 0.00
C GLN A 78 5.41 -2.19 1.49
N GLU A 79 6.22 -1.54 2.32
CA GLU A 79 5.90 -1.26 3.72
C GLU A 79 6.10 0.24 3.99
N TYR A 80 5.21 0.86 4.75
CA TYR A 80 5.27 2.27 5.10
C TYR A 80 4.76 2.52 6.51
N SER A 81 5.48 3.35 7.26
CA SER A 81 5.04 3.84 8.56
C SER A 81 5.50 5.26 8.78
N THR A 82 4.65 6.08 9.39
CA THR A 82 5.04 7.41 9.86
C THR A 82 4.12 7.91 10.96
N TRP A 83 4.61 8.91 11.69
CA TRP A 83 3.80 9.75 12.56
C TRP A 83 3.71 11.13 11.95
N GLU A 84 2.55 11.77 12.05
CA GLU A 84 2.39 13.15 11.58
C GLU A 84 3.37 14.10 12.26
N ALA A 85 3.80 15.12 11.52
CA ALA A 85 4.58 16.22 12.05
C ALA A 85 3.64 17.29 12.63
N TRP A 86 4.18 18.14 13.51
CA TRP A 86 3.43 19.29 14.01
C TRP A 86 3.09 20.27 12.86
N PRO A 87 1.90 20.88 12.82
CA PRO A 87 0.81 20.82 13.80
C PRO A 87 -0.02 19.53 13.71
N TYR A 88 -0.41 19.00 14.87
CA TYR A 88 -1.17 17.76 14.98
C TYR A 88 -2.63 17.90 14.57
N THR A 89 -3.29 16.77 14.31
CA THR A 89 -4.66 16.74 13.77
C THR A 89 -5.69 17.11 14.83
N GLY A 90 -6.43 18.20 14.58
CA GLY A 90 -7.48 18.70 15.47
C GLY A 90 -8.73 17.82 15.50
N PRO A 91 -9.68 18.11 16.41
CA PRO A 91 -10.94 17.36 16.53
C PRO A 91 -11.74 17.34 15.22
N GLY A 92 -12.13 16.16 14.76
CA GLY A 92 -12.88 15.96 13.51
C GLY A 92 -12.09 16.25 12.23
N ALA A 93 -10.82 16.64 12.32
CA ALA A 93 -9.99 16.96 11.17
C ALA A 93 -9.37 15.70 10.55
N GLU A 94 -9.00 15.82 9.27
CA GLU A 94 -8.38 14.74 8.50
C GLU A 94 -6.92 15.04 8.20
N ILE A 95 -6.11 13.99 8.09
CA ILE A 95 -4.73 14.03 7.61
C ILE A 95 -4.47 12.95 6.55
N PRO A 96 -3.91 13.32 5.38
CA PRO A 96 -3.45 12.36 4.39
C PRO A 96 -2.01 11.89 4.69
N PHE A 97 -1.82 10.57 4.67
CA PHE A 97 -0.52 9.92 4.66
C PHE A 97 -0.23 9.39 3.26
N THR A 98 0.92 9.72 2.69
CA THR A 98 1.33 9.27 1.35
C THR A 98 2.63 8.49 1.43
N GLY A 99 2.61 7.25 0.94
CA GLY A 99 3.78 6.38 0.92
C GLY A 99 4.78 6.73 -0.17
N SER A 100 5.91 6.03 -0.12
CA SER A 100 6.88 6.01 -1.22
C SER A 100 6.28 5.38 -2.48
N GLY A 101 6.94 5.57 -3.62
CA GLY A 101 6.59 4.85 -4.84
C GLY A 101 7.11 3.42 -4.84
N PHE A 102 6.33 2.49 -5.38
CA PHE A 102 6.71 1.10 -5.61
C PHE A 102 6.17 0.61 -6.96
N ASP A 103 6.73 -0.48 -7.47
CA ASP A 103 6.44 -1.00 -8.80
C ASP A 103 5.54 -2.26 -8.70
N LEU A 104 4.56 -2.34 -9.60
CA LEU A 104 3.60 -3.44 -9.71
C LEU A 104 4.10 -4.48 -10.72
N ASP A 105 5.16 -5.21 -10.37
CA ASP A 105 5.90 -6.05 -11.33
C ASP A 105 5.26 -7.42 -11.62
N LYS A 106 4.35 -7.88 -10.76
CA LYS A 106 3.77 -9.23 -10.87
C LYS A 106 2.32 -9.14 -11.34
N PRO A 107 1.92 -9.89 -12.39
CA PRO A 107 0.51 -9.98 -12.74
C PRO A 107 -0.25 -10.72 -11.63
N GLY A 108 -1.46 -10.23 -11.32
CA GLY A 108 -2.31 -10.81 -10.29
C GLY A 108 -2.84 -9.79 -9.30
N LYS A 109 -3.35 -10.29 -8.18
CA LYS A 109 -4.03 -9.49 -7.16
C LYS A 109 -3.03 -9.03 -6.09
N TYR A 110 -2.96 -7.72 -5.88
CA TYR A 110 -2.26 -7.11 -4.75
C TYR A 110 -3.27 -6.80 -3.63
N THR A 111 -2.85 -6.99 -2.39
CA THR A 111 -3.65 -6.69 -1.20
C THR A 111 -2.94 -5.68 -0.30
N ILE A 112 -3.70 -4.97 0.53
CA ILE A 112 -3.16 -3.97 1.45
C ILE A 112 -3.73 -4.17 2.85
N TRP A 113 -2.85 -4.02 3.84
CA TRP A 113 -3.17 -3.95 5.26
C TRP A 113 -2.82 -2.56 5.76
N VAL A 114 -3.76 -1.87 6.41
CA VAL A 114 -3.60 -0.49 6.88
C VAL A 114 -4.05 -0.39 8.32
N GLU A 115 -3.25 0.25 9.17
CA GLU A 115 -3.54 0.55 10.56
C GLU A 115 -3.37 2.05 10.80
N LEU A 116 -4.45 2.70 11.22
CA LEU A 116 -4.44 4.07 11.73
C LEU A 116 -4.16 4.00 13.22
N ILE A 117 -3.15 4.72 13.68
CA ILE A 117 -2.67 4.65 15.06
C ILE A 117 -2.65 6.02 15.73
N MET A 118 -2.85 6.03 17.06
CA MET A 118 -2.72 7.18 17.93
C MET A 118 -1.82 6.84 19.13
N ASN A 119 -1.55 7.81 20.01
CA ASN A 119 -0.74 7.64 21.22
C ASN A 119 0.72 7.17 20.94
N PRO A 120 1.60 8.02 20.38
CA PRO A 120 2.95 7.62 19.96
C PRO A 120 3.85 6.98 21.03
N GLY A 121 3.58 7.24 22.31
CA GLY A 121 4.34 6.64 23.42
C GLY A 121 3.86 5.25 23.82
N ASP A 122 2.66 4.87 23.40
CA ASP A 122 2.07 3.53 23.56
C ASP A 122 1.04 3.34 22.43
N PRO A 123 1.50 3.02 21.19
CA PRO A 123 0.65 3.12 20.00
C PRO A 123 -0.60 2.26 20.06
N GLU A 124 -1.76 2.88 19.80
CA GLU A 124 -3.06 2.22 19.79
C GLU A 124 -3.65 2.26 18.38
N ILE A 125 -4.11 1.11 17.87
CA ILE A 125 -4.81 1.00 16.59
C ILE A 125 -6.24 1.51 16.78
N VAL A 126 -6.56 2.62 16.14
CA VAL A 126 -7.88 3.26 16.21
C VAL A 126 -8.79 2.88 15.05
N ASP A 127 -8.22 2.53 13.89
CA ASP A 127 -8.96 1.95 12.77
C ASP A 127 -8.04 1.07 11.91
N ARG A 128 -8.64 0.12 11.19
CA ARG A 128 -7.93 -0.85 10.37
C ARG A 128 -8.68 -1.18 9.10
N TYR A 129 -7.96 -1.26 7.99
CA TYR A 129 -8.47 -1.72 6.71
C TYR A 129 -7.60 -2.86 6.16
N ILE A 130 -8.25 -3.95 5.76
CA ILE A 130 -7.61 -5.09 5.09
C ILE A 130 -8.43 -5.37 3.84
N GLY A 131 -7.80 -5.35 2.67
CA GLY A 131 -8.53 -5.58 1.44
C GLY A 131 -7.68 -5.52 0.19
N ASP A 132 -8.39 -5.37 -0.93
CA ASP A 132 -7.82 -5.41 -2.26
C ASP A 132 -7.22 -4.05 -2.60
N LEU A 133 -5.95 -4.04 -3.01
CA LEU A 133 -5.31 -2.83 -3.51
C LEU A 133 -5.67 -2.64 -4.99
N CYS A 134 -5.26 -3.61 -5.81
CA CYS A 134 -5.50 -3.60 -7.24
C CYS A 134 -5.28 -4.97 -7.87
N THR A 135 -5.72 -5.11 -9.12
CA THR A 135 -5.35 -6.23 -10.00
C THR A 135 -4.45 -5.74 -11.13
N VAL A 136 -3.34 -6.46 -11.34
CA VAL A 136 -2.32 -6.20 -12.35
C VAL A 136 -2.43 -7.21 -13.49
N GLU A 137 -2.40 -6.74 -14.73
CA GLU A 137 -2.38 -7.57 -15.94
C GLU A 137 -0.95 -7.73 -16.48
N ALA A 138 -0.66 -8.90 -17.03
CA ALA A 138 0.62 -9.15 -17.68
C ALA A 138 0.75 -8.26 -18.93
N VAL A 139 1.89 -7.60 -19.08
CA VAL A 139 2.23 -6.94 -20.35
C VAL A 139 2.63 -8.03 -21.34
N VAL A 140 1.75 -8.31 -22.31
CA VAL A 140 2.09 -9.22 -23.41
C VAL A 140 2.94 -8.42 -24.39
N GLU A 141 4.25 -8.67 -24.43
CA GLU A 141 5.07 -8.21 -25.55
C GLU A 141 4.55 -8.91 -26.82
N GLU A 142 3.95 -8.12 -27.71
CA GLU A 142 3.55 -8.61 -29.02
C GLU A 142 4.83 -8.83 -29.84
N TYR A 143 5.41 -10.04 -29.75
CA TYR A 143 6.51 -10.43 -30.60
C TYR A 143 6.00 -10.54 -32.05
N ALA A 144 6.07 -9.43 -32.78
CA ALA A 144 5.79 -9.39 -34.21
C ALA A 144 6.88 -10.16 -34.97
N GLY A 145 6.66 -11.46 -35.16
CA GLY A 145 7.52 -12.33 -35.95
C GLY A 145 6.73 -12.95 -37.11
N THR A 146 7.11 -12.61 -38.34
CA THR A 146 6.64 -13.35 -39.52
C THR A 146 7.70 -14.36 -39.93
N LEU A 147 7.33 -15.63 -40.04
CA LEU A 147 8.19 -16.63 -40.69
C LEU A 147 8.32 -16.26 -42.16
N THR A 148 9.39 -15.56 -42.53
CA THR A 148 9.65 -15.10 -43.89
C THR A 148 10.12 -16.23 -44.81
N ARG A 149 10.61 -17.34 -44.23
CA ARG A 149 11.18 -18.45 -44.98
C ARG A 149 11.09 -19.76 -44.18
N LYS A 150 10.50 -20.78 -44.79
CA LYS A 150 10.48 -22.16 -44.29
C LYS A 150 11.09 -23.04 -45.37
N GLU A 151 12.32 -23.52 -45.17
CA GLU A 151 13.01 -24.43 -46.09
C GLU A 151 13.52 -25.65 -45.31
N LEU A 152 13.39 -26.82 -45.91
CA LEU A 152 13.93 -28.08 -45.42
C LEU A 152 14.96 -28.54 -46.45
N ASP A 153 16.24 -28.53 -46.08
CA ASP A 153 17.29 -29.13 -46.90
C ASP A 153 17.36 -30.63 -46.59
N TYR A 154 17.04 -31.44 -47.59
CA TYR A 154 17.28 -32.88 -47.60
C TYR A 154 18.09 -33.22 -48.86
N ASP A 155 19.28 -33.79 -48.68
CA ASP A 155 20.13 -34.41 -49.72
C ASP A 155 20.27 -33.63 -51.05
N ALA A 156 20.59 -32.33 -50.97
CA ALA A 156 21.12 -31.52 -52.08
C ALA A 156 20.25 -31.38 -53.36
N VAL A 157 18.93 -31.62 -53.29
CA VAL A 157 18.02 -31.43 -54.43
C VAL A 157 16.84 -30.52 -54.04
N ARG A 158 16.70 -29.38 -54.74
CA ARG A 158 15.59 -28.42 -54.54
C ARG A 158 14.40 -28.75 -55.44
N VAL A 159 13.22 -28.94 -54.85
CA VAL A 159 11.92 -29.08 -55.57
C VAL A 159 10.86 -28.12 -54.99
N PRO A 160 9.96 -27.53 -55.82
CA PRO A 160 8.90 -26.64 -55.34
C PRO A 160 7.69 -27.38 -54.72
N PHE A 161 6.96 -26.71 -53.82
CA PHE A 161 5.76 -27.22 -53.14
C PHE A 161 4.47 -26.51 -53.63
N PRO A 162 3.32 -27.21 -53.72
CA PRO A 162 3.09 -28.59 -53.31
C PRO A 162 3.65 -29.62 -54.30
N VAL A 163 4.10 -30.75 -53.75
CA VAL A 163 4.49 -31.94 -54.52
C VAL A 163 3.23 -32.51 -55.15
N GLN A 164 3.22 -32.63 -56.48
CA GLN A 164 2.19 -33.38 -57.22
C GLN A 164 2.40 -34.88 -57.08
#